data_AF-A0A1C6DME7-F1
#
_entry.id   AF-A0A1C6DME7-F1
#
_cell.length_a   1.000
_cell.length_b   1.000
_cell.length_c   1.000
_cell.angle_alpha   90.00
_cell.angle_beta   90.00
_cell.angle_gamma   90.00
#
_symmetry.space_group_name_H-M   'P 1'
#
loop_
_entity.id
_entity.type
_entity.pdbx_description
1 polymer ?
#
loop_
_entity_poly.entity_id
_entity_poly.type
_entity_poly.pdbx_seq_one_letter_code
_entity_poly.pdbx_strand_id
1 'polypeptide(L)' 'MKLSDLKNRIASLSGFIGFDYNDTPCGIDPINQSHFEMWCGNDYITAKSIDEVMTTKIFNGNSLTDIFDKITNFDF' A
#
# COMPACT_ATOMS: atom_id res chain seq x y z
N MET A 1 -2.17 14.61 -0.30
CA MET A 1 -1.00 13.96 0.34
C MET A 1 0.07 13.75 -0.73
N LYS A 2 1.36 13.81 -0.41
CA LYS A 2 2.43 13.41 -1.36
C LYS A 2 2.78 11.94 -1.16
N LEU A 3 3.37 11.31 -2.17
CA LEU A 3 3.83 9.91 -2.07
C LEU A 3 4.80 9.71 -0.89
N SER A 4 5.67 10.69 -0.63
CA SER A 4 6.59 10.69 0.52
C SER A 4 5.85 10.63 1.85
N ASP A 5 4.71 11.31 1.97
CA ASP A 5 3.94 11.38 3.20
C ASP A 5 3.27 10.02 3.47
N LEU A 6 2.74 9.38 2.43
CA LEU A 6 2.18 8.03 2.51
C LEU A 6 3.26 7.00 2.89
N LYS A 7 4.43 7.06 2.23
CA LYS A 7 5.57 6.20 2.56
C LYS A 7 5.96 6.33 4.03
N ASN A 8 6.08 7.56 4.53
CA ASN A 8 6.41 7.84 5.93
C ASN A 8 5.33 7.35 6.89
N ARG A 9 4.06 7.46 6.52
CA ARG A 9 2.94 6.95 7.30
C ARG A 9 3.02 5.43 7.43
N ILE A 10 3.10 4.70 6.32
CA ILE A 10 3.28 3.23 6.33
C ILE A 10 4.50 2.83 7.18
N ALA A 11 5.64 3.50 7.01
CA ALA A 11 6.87 3.23 7.75
C ALA A 11 6.75 3.51 9.26
N SER A 12 5.82 4.38 9.66
CA SER A 12 5.53 4.68 11.08
C SER A 12 4.67 3.62 11.77
N LEU A 13 4.32 2.53 11.09
CA LEU A 13 3.45 1.45 11.59
C LEU A 13 2.05 1.95 11.97
N SER A 14 1.54 2.90 11.20
CA SER A 14 0.25 3.54 11.44
C SER A 14 -0.91 2.64 11.02
N GLY A 15 -1.18 1.56 11.76
CA GLY A 15 -2.37 0.72 11.58
C GLY A 15 -2.70 0.35 10.13
N PHE A 16 -3.95 0.03 9.85
CA PHE A 16 -4.42 -0.26 8.49
C PHE A 16 -4.41 1.00 7.60
N ILE A 17 -4.02 0.85 6.34
CA ILE A 17 -4.17 1.86 5.30
C ILE A 17 -4.98 1.26 4.14
N GLY A 18 -6.21 1.75 3.96
CA GLY A 18 -7.10 1.35 2.88
C GLY A 18 -7.20 2.41 1.77
N PHE A 19 -7.41 1.96 0.54
CA PHE A 19 -7.70 2.82 -0.61
C PHE A 19 -8.32 2.01 -1.75
N ASP A 20 -8.98 2.67 -2.68
CA ASP A 20 -9.47 2.05 -3.91
C ASP A 20 -8.55 2.36 -5.10
N TYR A 21 -8.33 1.38 -5.97
CA TYR A 21 -7.63 1.55 -7.25
C TYR A 21 -8.41 0.83 -8.37
N ASN A 22 -8.82 1.57 -9.40
CA ASN A 22 -9.69 1.07 -10.48
C ASN A 22 -10.95 0.35 -9.95
N ASP A 23 -11.64 0.97 -8.99
CA ASP A 23 -12.84 0.42 -8.32
C ASP A 23 -12.61 -0.90 -7.55
N THR A 24 -11.35 -1.31 -7.38
CA THR A 24 -10.96 -2.45 -6.54
C THR A 24 -10.44 -1.95 -5.20
N PRO A 25 -10.99 -2.43 -4.07
CA PRO A 25 -10.45 -2.15 -2.74
C PRO A 25 -9.07 -2.78 -2.58
N CYS A 26 -8.12 -2.01 -2.06
CA CYS A 26 -6.75 -2.42 -1.81
C CYS A 26 -6.28 -1.86 -0.45
N GLY A 27 -5.19 -2.41 0.09
CA GLY A 27 -4.73 -1.98 1.39
C GLY A 27 -3.35 -2.47 1.76
N ILE A 28 -2.83 -1.85 2.81
CA ILE A 28 -1.51 -2.11 3.39
C ILE A 28 -1.66 -2.14 4.91
N ASP A 29 -1.26 -3.26 5.52
CA ASP A 29 -1.18 -3.45 6.96
C ASP A 29 0.30 -3.55 7.39
N PRO A 30 0.91 -2.45 7.88
CA PRO A 30 2.26 -2.42 8.40
C PRO A 30 2.31 -3.03 9.81
N ILE A 31 2.59 -4.33 9.89
CA ILE A 31 2.66 -5.10 11.14
C ILE A 31 3.93 -4.77 11.93
N ASN A 32 5.08 -4.74 11.24
CA ASN A 32 6.37 -4.33 11.81
C ASN A 32 7.35 -3.92 10.69
N GLN A 33 8.56 -3.50 11.06
CA GLN A 33 9.58 -3.00 10.12
C GLN A 33 9.98 -3.97 9.00
N SER A 34 9.68 -5.26 9.16
CA SER A 34 10.01 -6.32 8.19
C SER A 34 8.80 -7.15 7.76
N HIS A 35 7.58 -6.71 8.09
CA HIS A 35 6.35 -7.42 7.76
C HIS A 35 5.26 -6.41 7.46
N PHE A 36 4.90 -6.34 6.18
CA PHE A 36 3.80 -5.54 5.66
C PHE A 36 2.89 -6.46 4.86
N GLU A 37 1.63 -6.57 5.25
CA GLU A 37 0.64 -7.27 4.46
C GLU A 37 0.08 -6.30 3.43
N MET A 38 0.00 -6.72 2.17
CA MET A 38 -0.49 -5.91 1.06
C MET A 38 -1.52 -6.72 0.29
N TRP A 39 -2.64 -6.08 -0.05
CA TRP A 39 -3.73 -6.73 -0.75
C TRP A 39 -4.41 -5.81 -1.74
N CYS A 40 -5.03 -6.41 -2.77
CA CYS A 40 -5.84 -5.70 -3.75
C CYS A 40 -6.85 -6.67 -4.35
N GLY A 41 -8.14 -6.46 -4.03
CA GLY A 41 -9.18 -7.44 -4.31
C GLY A 41 -8.90 -8.76 -3.59
N ASN A 42 -8.73 -9.84 -4.36
CA ASN A 42 -8.43 -11.18 -3.82
C ASN A 42 -6.92 -11.49 -3.77
N ASP A 43 -6.07 -10.63 -4.33
CA ASP A 43 -4.64 -10.84 -4.35
C ASP A 43 -4.02 -10.36 -3.03
N TYR A 44 -3.04 -11.12 -2.53
CA TYR A 44 -2.39 -10.88 -1.25
C TYR A 44 -0.90 -11.22 -1.32
N ILE A 45 -0.06 -10.38 -0.72
CA ILE A 45 1.37 -10.60 -0.57
C ILE A 45 1.91 -9.99 0.73
N THR A 46 3.05 -10.51 1.19
CA THR A 46 3.81 -9.91 2.30
C THR A 46 5.09 -9.28 1.76
N ALA A 47 5.27 -7.98 2.02
CA ALA A 47 6.52 -7.25 1.78
C ALA A 47 7.38 -7.21 3.06
N LYS A 48 8.70 -7.19 2.89
CA LYS A 48 9.70 -7.27 3.97
C LYS A 48 10.40 -5.94 4.28
N SER A 49 10.03 -4.88 3.57
CA SER A 49 10.56 -3.54 3.81
C SER A 49 9.63 -2.48 3.22
N ILE A 50 9.78 -1.23 3.67
CA ILE A 50 9.03 -0.12 3.08
C ILE A 50 9.32 0.04 1.59
N ASP A 51 10.55 -0.22 1.13
CA ASP A 51 10.89 -0.11 -0.28
C ASP A 51 10.17 -1.18 -1.10
N GLU A 52 10.07 -2.41 -0.60
CA GLU A 52 9.24 -3.45 -1.22
C GLU A 52 7.77 -3.04 -1.28
N VAL A 53 7.22 -2.41 -0.23
CA VAL A 53 5.84 -1.89 -0.25
C VAL A 53 5.64 -0.89 -1.40
N MET A 54 6.61 0.01 -1.60
CA MET A 54 6.50 1.04 -2.65
C MET A 54 6.60 0.47 -4.07
N THR A 55 7.34 -0.63 -4.27
CA THR A 55 7.70 -1.13 -5.61
C THR A 55 7.04 -2.46 -6.00
N THR A 56 6.46 -3.21 -5.06
CA THR A 56 5.80 -4.51 -5.33
C THR A 56 4.57 -4.34 -6.20
N LYS A 57 4.47 -5.17 -7.24
CA LYS A 57 3.42 -5.08 -8.25
C LYS A 57 2.19 -5.91 -7.91
N ILE A 58 1.49 -5.53 -6.85
CA ILE A 58 0.27 -6.22 -6.38
C ILE A 58 -1.03 -5.51 -6.85
N PHE A 59 -0.96 -4.25 -7.25
CA PHE A 59 -2.15 -3.45 -7.57
C PHE A 59 -2.47 -3.54 -9.06
N ASN A 60 -3.20 -4.59 -9.46
CA ASN A 60 -3.46 -4.95 -10.87
C ASN A 60 -2.17 -4.94 -11.73
N GLY A 61 -1.09 -5.53 -11.20
CA GLY A 61 0.22 -5.58 -11.86
C GLY A 61 1.06 -4.30 -11.79
N ASN A 62 0.63 -3.29 -11.03
CA ASN A 62 1.37 -2.03 -10.79
C ASN A 62 1.80 -1.91 -9.33
N SER A 63 2.81 -1.06 -9.07
CA SER A 63 3.27 -0.74 -7.72
C SER A 63 2.55 0.46 -7.12
N LEU A 64 2.65 0.64 -5.80
CA LEU A 64 2.09 1.82 -5.12
C LEU A 64 2.64 3.13 -5.72
N THR A 65 3.92 3.14 -6.08
CA THR A 65 4.59 4.29 -6.72
C THR A 65 3.96 4.62 -8.07
N ASP A 66 3.55 3.62 -8.85
CA ASP A 66 2.96 3.79 -10.18
C ASP A 66 1.51 4.30 -10.12
N ILE A 67 0.78 3.96 -9.05
CA ILE A 67 -0.66 4.19 -8.96
C ILE A 67 -1.05 5.36 -8.05
N PHE A 68 -0.10 5.96 -7.33
CA PHE A 68 -0.39 6.93 -6.26
C PHE A 68 -1.31 8.08 -6.67
N ASP A 69 -1.16 8.61 -7.89
CA ASP A 69 -1.99 9.72 -8.37
C ASP A 69 -3.40 9.29 -8.81
N LYS A 70 -3.72 7.98 -8.76
CA LYS A 70 -4.97 7.39 -9.24
C LYS A 70 -5.79 6.72 -8.15
N ILE A 71 -5.25 6.58 -6.94
CA ILE A 71 -5.97 5.96 -5.82
C ILE A 71 -7.00 6.93 -5.23
N THR A 72 -8.11 6.39 -4.75
CA THR A 72 -9.23 7.12 -4.18
C THR A 72 -9.63 6.52 -2.83
N ASN A 73 -10.58 7.15 -2.13
CA ASN A 73 -11.21 6.61 -0.93
C ASN A 73 -10.23 6.14 0.16
N PHE A 74 -9.22 6.96 0.44
CA PHE A 74 -8.26 6.68 1.51
C PHE A 74 -8.93 6.56 2.88
N ASP A 75 -8.51 5.53 3.64
CA ASP A 75 -8.89 5.29 5.04
C ASP A 75 -7.65 4.96 5.86
N PHE A 76 -7.42 5.70 6.96
CA PHE A 76 -6.24 5.56 7.84
C PHE A 76 -6.35 6.31 9.17
#